data_AF-A0A7V3W413-F1
#
_entry.id   AF-A0A7V3W413-F1
#
_cell.length_a   1.000
_cell.length_b   1.000
_cell.length_c   1.000
_cell.angle_alpha   90.00
_cell.angle_beta   90.00
_cell.angle_gamma   90.00
#
_symmetry.space_group_name_H-M   'P 1'
#
loop_
_entity.id
_entity.type
_entity.pdbx_description
1 polymer ?
#
loop_
_entity_poly.entity_id
_entity_poly.type
_entity_poly.pdbx_seq_one_letter_code
_entity_poly.pdbx_strand_id
1 'polypeptide(L)'
;MMKNVSPGVERIIRALSETIKPRKPGFDPAIDDYILEVADAFIGALPSHMKILMPLGLRLLNLAALVFMFPKFRTFVGLSPEDREKYVLGWMESSIALRRDLIKGFKAIVMTGYYAHPEVMAHIGYNLEEHLKRINVQDIETPPQVPCSEEAARYFSELEKKNAWGTTDGLPGSCKRYFKDRK
;
A
#
# COMPACT_ATOMS: atom_id res chain seq x y z
N MET A 1 22.25 2.09 0.55
CA MET A 1 22.94 0.77 0.56
C MET A 1 21.87 -0.30 0.79
N MET A 2 21.28 -0.81 -0.29
CA MET A 2 20.20 -1.82 -0.25
C MET A 2 20.80 -3.17 0.12
N LYS A 3 20.27 -3.82 1.16
CA LYS A 3 20.88 -5.03 1.72
C LYS A 3 19.96 -6.26 1.69
N ASN A 4 18.65 -6.09 1.48
CA ASN A 4 17.70 -7.19 1.65
C ASN A 4 17.23 -7.79 0.32
N VAL A 5 17.18 -6.99 -0.76
CA VAL A 5 16.76 -7.47 -2.09
C VAL A 5 17.93 -7.63 -3.07
N SER A 6 17.88 -8.70 -3.88
CA SER A 6 18.85 -8.91 -4.96
C SER A 6 18.65 -7.93 -6.14
N PRO A 7 19.68 -7.60 -6.93
CA PRO A 7 19.56 -6.67 -8.08
C PRO A 7 18.49 -7.08 -9.11
N GLY A 8 18.28 -8.38 -9.33
CA GLY A 8 17.24 -8.86 -10.23
C GLY A 8 15.82 -8.57 -9.72
N VAL A 9 15.62 -8.61 -8.40
CA VAL A 9 14.33 -8.31 -7.76
C VAL A 9 14.11 -6.81 -7.72
N GLU A 10 15.15 -6.02 -7.44
CA GLU A 10 15.11 -4.57 -7.52
C GLU A 10 14.54 -4.07 -8.86
N ARG A 11 15.02 -4.61 -9.98
CA ARG A 11 14.50 -4.24 -11.32
C ARG A 11 13.00 -4.50 -11.48
N ILE A 12 12.50 -5.57 -10.85
CA ILE A 12 11.07 -5.92 -10.86
C ILE A 12 10.28 -4.94 -9.99
N ILE A 13 10.80 -4.61 -8.80
CA ILE A 13 10.19 -3.63 -7.88
C ILE A 13 10.10 -2.26 -8.55
N ARG A 14 11.15 -1.81 -9.24
CA ARG A 14 11.14 -0.54 -10.00
C ARG A 14 10.07 -0.55 -11.09
N ALA A 15 10.05 -1.58 -11.94
CA ALA A 15 9.04 -1.70 -13.00
C ALA A 15 7.60 -1.77 -12.45
N LEU A 16 7.37 -2.44 -11.32
CA LEU A 16 6.06 -2.47 -10.68
C LEU A 16 5.70 -1.12 -10.05
N SER A 17 6.66 -0.45 -9.41
CA SER A 17 6.46 0.87 -8.82
C SER A 17 6.07 1.88 -9.88
N GLU A 18 6.80 1.91 -11.01
CA GLU A 18 6.46 2.73 -12.17
C GLU A 18 5.03 2.47 -12.67
N THR A 19 4.59 1.21 -12.65
CA THR A 19 3.28 0.78 -13.16
C THR A 19 2.13 1.10 -12.19
N ILE A 20 2.38 1.00 -10.88
CA ILE A 20 1.36 1.11 -9.84
C ILE A 20 1.27 2.54 -9.28
N LYS A 21 2.36 3.31 -9.34
CA LYS A 21 2.44 4.69 -8.86
C LYS A 21 1.28 5.51 -9.46
N PRO A 22 0.50 6.24 -8.64
CA PRO A 22 -0.56 7.08 -9.17
C PRO A 22 0.06 8.17 -10.04
N ARG A 23 -0.36 8.26 -11.30
CA ARG A 23 0.05 9.35 -12.20
C ARG A 23 -1.09 10.35 -12.31
N LYS A 24 -0.82 11.61 -11.96
CA LYS A 24 -1.76 12.72 -12.18
C LYS A 24 -1.16 13.66 -13.22
N PRO A 25 -1.95 14.15 -14.20
CA PRO A 25 -1.47 15.18 -15.10
C PRO A 25 -0.92 16.39 -14.32
N GLY A 26 0.32 16.76 -14.62
CA GLY A 26 1.00 17.89 -13.96
C GLY A 26 1.66 17.57 -12.60
N PHE A 27 1.62 16.33 -12.12
CA PHE A 27 2.34 15.92 -10.91
C PHE A 27 2.80 14.46 -11.00
N ASP A 28 4.09 14.27 -11.30
CA ASP A 28 4.77 12.97 -11.34
C ASP A 28 6.15 13.11 -10.70
N PRO A 29 6.24 13.04 -9.36
CA PRO A 29 7.49 13.24 -8.66
C PRO A 29 8.41 12.03 -8.87
N ALA A 30 9.71 12.29 -9.00
CA ALA A 30 10.76 11.29 -9.25
C ALA A 30 11.16 10.58 -7.95
N ILE A 31 10.23 9.82 -7.36
CA ILE A 31 10.36 9.21 -6.03
C ILE A 31 10.54 7.68 -6.06
N ASP A 32 10.85 7.14 -7.23
CA ASP A 32 10.95 5.69 -7.44
C ASP A 32 12.06 5.06 -6.60
N ASP A 33 13.17 5.77 -6.37
CA ASP A 33 14.25 5.34 -5.47
C ASP A 33 13.79 5.30 -4.00
N TYR A 34 13.00 6.29 -3.56
CA TYR A 34 12.45 6.29 -2.20
C TYR A 34 11.47 5.13 -1.99
N ILE A 35 10.58 4.87 -2.95
CA ILE A 35 9.66 3.72 -2.90
C ILE A 35 10.44 2.40 -2.83
N LEU A 36 11.56 2.31 -3.56
CA LEU A 36 12.41 1.14 -3.52
C LEU A 36 13.09 0.96 -2.16
N GLU A 37 13.55 2.03 -1.52
CA GLU A 37 14.09 1.98 -0.16
C GLU A 37 13.05 1.48 0.85
N VAL A 38 11.81 1.99 0.75
CA VAL A 38 10.68 1.51 1.56
C VAL A 38 10.42 0.03 1.32
N ALA A 39 10.47 -0.42 0.06
CA ALA A 39 10.29 -1.83 -0.28
C ALA A 39 11.42 -2.73 0.25
N ASP A 40 12.68 -2.32 0.16
CA ASP A 40 13.83 -3.06 0.71
C ASP A 40 13.72 -3.17 2.24
N ALA A 41 13.38 -2.08 2.92
CA ALA A 41 13.17 -2.06 4.36
C ALA A 41 11.99 -2.95 4.79
N PHE A 42 10.87 -2.87 4.07
CA PHE A 42 9.69 -3.70 4.33
C PHE A 42 10.03 -5.19 4.19
N ILE A 43 10.70 -5.59 3.11
CA ILE A 43 11.14 -6.98 2.90
C ILE A 43 12.11 -7.41 4.00
N GLY A 44 13.03 -6.53 4.41
CA GLY A 44 13.94 -6.76 5.53
C GLY A 44 13.25 -6.99 6.88
N ALA A 45 12.06 -6.43 7.08
CA ALA A 45 11.27 -6.56 8.30
C ALA A 45 10.35 -7.80 8.32
N LEU A 46 10.18 -8.50 7.19
CA LEU A 46 9.30 -9.66 7.11
C LEU A 46 9.84 -10.88 7.90
N PRO A 47 8.96 -11.80 8.32
CA PRO A 47 9.38 -13.11 8.84
C PRO A 47 10.26 -13.87 7.83
N SER A 48 11.18 -14.72 8.31
CA SER A 48 12.19 -15.41 7.49
C SER A 48 11.65 -16.11 6.25
N HIS A 49 10.53 -16.83 6.37
CA HIS A 49 9.89 -17.52 5.25
C HIS A 49 9.35 -16.55 4.19
N MET A 50 8.84 -15.37 4.60
CA MET A 50 8.35 -14.32 3.70
C MET A 50 9.48 -13.55 3.03
N LYS A 51 10.64 -13.40 3.68
CA LYS A 51 11.86 -12.82 3.05
C LYS A 51 12.30 -13.61 1.82
N ILE A 52 11.97 -14.89 1.75
CA ILE A 52 12.25 -15.74 0.60
C ILE A 52 11.05 -15.77 -0.36
N LEU A 53 9.85 -15.99 0.18
CA LEU A 53 8.65 -16.17 -0.64
C LEU A 53 8.29 -14.93 -1.45
N MET A 54 8.44 -13.73 -0.88
CA MET A 54 8.09 -12.49 -1.59
C MET A 54 9.02 -12.24 -2.79
N PRO A 55 10.36 -12.24 -2.66
CA PRO A 55 11.26 -12.15 -3.81
C PRO A 55 11.04 -13.26 -4.85
N LEU A 56 10.73 -14.48 -4.41
CA LEU A 56 10.40 -15.58 -5.31
C LEU A 56 9.10 -15.30 -6.08
N GLY A 57 8.06 -14.82 -5.40
CA GLY A 57 6.79 -14.41 -6.01
C GLY A 57 6.99 -13.32 -7.07
N LEU A 58 7.83 -12.32 -6.80
CA LEU A 58 8.17 -11.27 -7.78
C LEU A 58 8.89 -11.84 -9.01
N ARG A 59 9.83 -12.78 -8.82
CA ARG A 59 10.50 -13.46 -9.93
C ARG A 59 9.51 -14.29 -10.76
N LEU A 60 8.58 -14.99 -10.11
CA LEU A 60 7.51 -15.73 -10.77
C LEU A 60 6.59 -14.81 -11.57
N LEU A 61 6.21 -13.66 -11.00
CA LEU A 61 5.45 -12.63 -11.70
C LEU A 61 6.19 -12.16 -12.95
N ASN A 62 7.50 -11.93 -12.86
CA ASN A 62 8.30 -11.48 -13.99
C ASN A 62 8.37 -12.51 -15.12
N LEU A 63 8.50 -13.80 -14.79
CA LEU A 63 8.56 -14.90 -15.76
C LEU A 63 7.19 -15.26 -16.33
N ALA A 64 6.13 -15.18 -15.51
CA ALA A 64 4.77 -15.49 -15.92
C ALA A 64 4.27 -14.58 -17.06
N ALA A 65 4.82 -13.38 -17.21
CA ALA A 65 4.56 -12.50 -18.34
C ALA A 65 4.85 -13.17 -19.70
N LEU A 66 5.83 -14.08 -19.77
CA LEU A 66 6.15 -14.82 -20.99
C LEU A 66 4.97 -15.68 -21.48
N VAL A 67 4.15 -16.17 -20.56
CA VAL A 67 3.01 -17.05 -20.86
C VAL A 67 1.73 -16.24 -21.00
N PHE A 68 1.45 -15.31 -20.08
CA PHE A 68 0.17 -14.59 -20.04
C PHE A 68 0.08 -13.41 -21.00
N MET A 69 1.20 -12.88 -21.50
CA MET A 69 1.23 -11.80 -22.48
C MET A 69 1.58 -12.31 -23.88
N PHE A 70 1.29 -13.58 -24.20
CA PHE A 70 1.49 -14.13 -25.53
C PHE A 70 0.78 -13.27 -26.60
N PRO A 71 1.41 -12.98 -27.75
CA PRO A 71 2.69 -13.50 -28.26
C PRO A 71 3.92 -12.61 -27.96
N LYS A 72 3.87 -11.72 -26.97
CA LYS A 72 4.92 -10.71 -26.77
C LYS A 72 6.25 -11.28 -26.28
N PHE A 73 6.30 -12.53 -25.79
CA PHE A 73 7.50 -13.28 -25.36
C PHE A 73 8.54 -12.45 -24.59
N ARG A 74 8.08 -11.55 -23.73
CA ARG A 74 8.93 -10.70 -22.89
C ARG A 74 8.57 -10.92 -21.42
N THR A 75 9.58 -10.83 -20.57
CA THR A 75 9.37 -10.78 -19.12
C THR A 75 8.69 -9.47 -18.74
N PHE A 76 8.11 -9.39 -17.54
CA PHE A 76 7.39 -8.20 -17.08
C PHE A 76 8.23 -6.91 -17.21
N VAL A 77 9.49 -6.96 -16.77
CA VAL A 77 10.41 -5.82 -16.86
C VAL A 77 10.65 -5.38 -18.31
N GLY A 78 10.57 -6.29 -19.28
CA GLY A 78 10.75 -5.99 -20.70
C GLY A 78 9.51 -5.52 -21.46
N LEU A 79 8.33 -5.55 -20.83
CA LEU A 79 7.07 -5.07 -21.44
C LEU A 79 7.05 -3.54 -21.56
N SER A 80 6.28 -3.02 -22.52
CA SER A 80 6.00 -1.58 -22.60
C SER A 80 5.17 -1.14 -21.38
N PRO A 81 5.17 0.16 -21.03
CA PRO A 81 4.37 0.66 -19.90
C PRO A 81 2.90 0.24 -19.96
N GLU A 82 2.26 0.36 -21.13
CA GLU A 82 0.85 0.01 -21.34
C GLU A 82 0.59 -1.49 -21.17
N ASP A 83 1.55 -2.32 -21.57
CA ASP A 83 1.47 -3.77 -21.42
C ASP A 83 1.70 -4.22 -19.97
N ARG A 84 2.57 -3.51 -19.24
CA ARG A 84 2.75 -3.75 -17.81
C ARG A 84 1.46 -3.45 -17.05
N GLU A 85 0.78 -2.35 -17.37
CA GLU A 85 -0.50 -1.98 -16.78
C GLU A 85 -1.56 -3.06 -17.03
N LYS A 86 -1.73 -3.49 -18.29
CA LYS A 86 -2.65 -4.59 -18.65
C LYS A 86 -2.32 -5.89 -17.92
N TYR A 87 -1.04 -6.24 -17.84
CA TYR A 87 -0.60 -7.45 -17.15
C TYR A 87 -0.90 -7.41 -15.65
N VAL A 88 -0.60 -6.28 -14.99
CA VAL A 88 -0.89 -6.09 -13.55
C VAL A 88 -2.40 -6.12 -13.29
N LEU A 89 -3.21 -5.48 -14.14
CA LEU A 89 -4.67 -5.54 -14.04
C LEU A 89 -5.18 -6.99 -14.16
N GLY A 90 -4.68 -7.77 -15.12
CA GLY A 90 -5.02 -9.19 -15.25
C GLY A 90 -4.65 -10.04 -14.03
N TRP A 91 -3.58 -9.68 -13.31
CA TRP A 91 -3.24 -10.32 -12.04
C TRP A 91 -4.19 -9.92 -10.90
N MET A 92 -4.61 -8.65 -10.86
CA MET A 92 -5.57 -8.15 -9.87
C MET A 92 -6.95 -8.80 -10.02
N GLU A 93 -7.37 -9.05 -11.26
CA GLU A 93 -8.66 -9.65 -11.62
C GLU A 93 -8.63 -11.18 -11.70
N SER A 94 -7.45 -11.79 -11.55
CA SER A 94 -7.29 -13.24 -11.64
C SER A 94 -8.14 -13.99 -10.62
N SER A 95 -8.70 -15.14 -10.98
CA SER A 95 -9.39 -16.04 -10.04
C SER A 95 -8.45 -16.67 -9.00
N ILE A 96 -7.14 -16.67 -9.25
CA ILE A 96 -6.12 -17.25 -8.35
C ILE A 96 -5.78 -16.27 -7.23
N ALA A 97 -6.15 -16.62 -5.99
CA ALA A 97 -5.95 -15.77 -4.80
C ALA A 97 -4.51 -15.32 -4.63
N LEU A 98 -3.55 -16.24 -4.75
CA LEU A 98 -2.13 -15.94 -4.57
C LEU A 98 -1.61 -14.84 -5.53
N ARG A 99 -2.13 -14.78 -6.76
CA ARG A 99 -1.76 -13.71 -7.71
C ARG A 99 -2.28 -12.36 -7.24
N ARG A 100 -3.54 -12.31 -6.84
CA ARG A 100 -4.17 -11.10 -6.33
C ARG A 100 -3.45 -10.61 -5.07
N ASP A 101 -3.13 -11.52 -4.15
CA ASP A 101 -2.51 -11.19 -2.87
C ASP A 101 -1.08 -10.66 -3.06
N LEU A 102 -0.31 -11.24 -4.00
CA LEU A 102 1.01 -10.72 -4.35
C LEU A 102 0.93 -9.27 -4.85
N ILE A 103 0.03 -8.98 -5.81
CA ILE A 103 -0.13 -7.63 -6.33
C ILE A 103 -0.67 -6.68 -5.27
N LYS A 104 -1.67 -7.09 -4.48
CA LYS A 104 -2.21 -6.27 -3.39
C LYS A 104 -1.14 -5.91 -2.37
N GLY A 105 -0.34 -6.89 -1.94
CA GLY A 105 0.76 -6.66 -1.02
C GLY A 105 1.77 -5.67 -1.57
N PHE A 106 2.19 -5.87 -2.82
CA PHE A 106 3.16 -4.95 -3.44
C PHE A 106 2.57 -3.55 -3.69
N LYS A 107 1.30 -3.46 -4.11
CA LYS A 107 0.58 -2.20 -4.23
C LYS A 107 0.51 -1.46 -2.90
N ALA A 108 0.26 -2.16 -1.79
CA ALA A 108 0.26 -1.54 -0.46
C ALA A 108 1.63 -0.94 -0.13
N ILE A 109 2.73 -1.63 -0.44
CA ILE A 109 4.11 -1.10 -0.26
C ILE A 109 4.32 0.16 -1.11
N VAL A 110 3.99 0.12 -2.40
CA VAL A 110 4.14 1.27 -3.31
C VAL A 110 3.31 2.47 -2.84
N MET A 111 2.04 2.24 -2.47
CA MET A 111 1.18 3.32 -1.97
C MET A 111 1.72 3.89 -0.65
N THR A 112 2.24 3.03 0.23
CA THR A 112 2.84 3.47 1.50
C THR A 112 4.03 4.37 1.23
N GLY A 113 4.97 3.96 0.36
CA GLY A 113 6.12 4.78 -0.02
C GLY A 113 5.71 6.07 -0.73
N TYR A 114 4.75 6.00 -1.65
CA TYR A 114 4.26 7.17 -2.38
C TYR A 114 3.67 8.24 -1.45
N TYR A 115 2.71 7.86 -0.60
CA TYR A 115 2.05 8.81 0.31
C TYR A 115 2.90 9.17 1.53
N ALA A 116 3.95 8.41 1.84
CA ALA A 116 4.93 8.78 2.86
C ALA A 116 5.94 9.84 2.39
N HIS A 117 6.06 10.07 1.08
CA HIS A 117 7.06 10.99 0.54
C HIS A 117 6.70 12.47 0.82
N PRO A 118 7.62 13.29 1.34
CA PRO A 118 7.34 14.69 1.71
C PRO A 118 6.78 15.54 0.57
N GLU A 119 7.27 15.36 -0.65
CA GLU A 119 6.77 16.08 -1.83
C GLU A 119 5.31 15.74 -2.16
N VAL A 120 4.95 14.46 -2.02
CA VAL A 120 3.57 14.01 -2.23
C VAL A 120 2.68 14.53 -1.12
N MET A 121 3.12 14.43 0.14
CA MET A 121 2.41 15.00 1.29
C MET A 121 2.14 16.50 1.10
N ALA A 122 3.15 17.27 0.71
CA ALA A 122 3.01 18.69 0.43
C ALA A 122 2.03 18.96 -0.73
N HIS A 123 2.10 18.18 -1.81
CA HIS A 123 1.19 18.33 -2.95
C HIS A 123 -0.27 18.07 -2.59
N ILE A 124 -0.55 17.11 -1.71
CA ILE A 124 -1.91 16.81 -1.25
C ILE A 124 -2.35 17.70 -0.06
N GLY A 125 -1.51 18.65 0.37
CA GLY A 125 -1.79 19.54 1.49
C GLY A 125 -1.75 18.84 2.86
N TYR A 126 -1.11 17.68 2.95
CA TYR A 126 -0.92 16.97 4.21
C TYR A 126 0.35 17.46 4.91
N ASN A 127 0.17 18.10 6.07
CA ASN A 127 1.26 18.48 6.95
C ASN A 127 1.29 17.55 8.17
N LEU A 128 2.31 16.68 8.25
CA LEU A 128 2.44 15.71 9.34
C LEU A 128 2.58 16.40 10.70
N GLU A 129 3.40 17.45 10.81
CA GLU A 129 3.62 18.14 12.09
C GLU A 129 2.35 18.82 12.58
N GLU A 130 1.61 19.48 11.68
CA GLU A 130 0.31 20.07 12.00
C GLU A 130 -0.71 19.00 12.38
N HIS A 131 -0.73 17.87 11.67
CA HIS A 131 -1.59 16.74 11.99
C HIS A 131 -1.27 16.16 13.37
N LEU A 132 0.02 15.97 13.68
CA LEU A 132 0.48 15.49 14.99
C LEU A 132 0.11 16.45 16.13
N LYS A 133 0.27 17.76 15.92
CA LYS A 133 -0.16 18.81 16.87
C LYS A 133 -1.68 18.80 17.08
N ARG A 134 -2.47 18.52 16.03
CA ARG A 134 -3.92 18.39 16.14
C ARG A 134 -4.32 17.13 16.91
N ILE A 135 -3.72 15.99 16.63
CA ILE A 135 -4.11 14.74 17.31
C ILE A 135 -3.64 14.68 18.76
N ASN A 136 -2.61 15.44 19.15
CA ASN A 136 -2.18 15.76 20.53
C ASN A 136 -2.42 14.64 21.56
N VAL A 137 -2.06 13.40 21.20
CA VAL A 137 -2.16 12.25 22.09
C VAL A 137 -0.93 12.31 23.00
N GLN A 138 -1.08 12.90 24.18
CA GLN A 138 0.00 12.98 25.17
C GLN A 138 0.29 11.60 25.79
N ASP A 139 -0.72 10.72 25.85
CA ASP A 139 -0.68 9.33 26.32
C ASP A 139 -1.96 8.57 25.88
N ILE A 140 -1.98 7.23 26.04
CA ILE A 140 -3.15 6.38 25.69
C ILE A 140 -4.40 6.72 26.52
N GLU A 141 -4.21 7.34 27.68
CA GLU A 141 -5.29 7.63 28.64
C GLU A 141 -5.93 9.01 28.40
N THR A 142 -5.25 9.94 27.74
CA THR A 142 -5.78 11.26 27.41
C THR A 142 -6.43 11.26 26.04
N PRO A 143 -7.75 11.51 25.93
CA PRO A 143 -8.42 11.56 24.64
C PRO A 143 -7.87 12.73 23.79
N PRO A 144 -7.82 12.57 22.45
CA PRO A 144 -7.34 13.61 21.55
C PRO A 144 -8.12 14.91 21.76
N GLN A 145 -7.39 16.01 21.97
CA GLN A 145 -7.99 17.31 22.32
C GLN A 145 -8.69 18.01 21.15
N VAL A 146 -8.37 17.62 19.91
CA VAL A 146 -9.13 18.10 18.75
C VAL A 146 -10.36 17.20 18.60
N PRO A 147 -11.57 17.72 18.89
CA PRO A 147 -12.77 16.96 18.60
C PRO A 147 -12.82 16.67 17.10
N CYS A 148 -13.34 15.51 16.73
CA CYS A 148 -13.90 15.29 15.40
C CYS A 148 -14.67 16.58 15.03
N SER A 149 -14.33 17.23 13.91
CA SER A 149 -14.98 18.52 13.56
C SER A 149 -16.48 18.37 13.72
N GLU A 150 -17.22 19.38 14.19
CA GLU A 150 -18.67 19.23 14.40
C GLU A 150 -19.38 18.67 13.16
N GLU A 151 -18.88 19.03 11.98
CA GLU A 151 -19.30 18.49 10.69
C GLU A 151 -19.04 16.98 10.58
N ALA A 152 -17.84 16.51 10.88
CA ALA A 152 -17.51 15.09 10.86
C ALA A 152 -18.26 14.32 11.97
N ALA A 153 -18.42 14.91 13.16
CA ALA A 153 -19.20 14.32 14.26
C ALA A 153 -20.68 14.18 13.87
N ARG A 154 -21.27 15.20 13.22
CA ARG A 154 -22.63 15.14 12.65
C ARG A 154 -22.73 14.11 11.55
N TYR A 155 -21.77 14.06 10.63
CA TYR A 155 -21.73 13.10 9.53
C TYR A 155 -21.69 11.66 10.04
N PHE A 156 -20.79 11.32 10.97
CA PHE A 156 -20.72 9.99 11.55
C PHE A 156 -21.94 9.66 12.42
N SER A 157 -22.48 10.63 13.17
CA SER A 157 -23.74 10.48 13.90
C SER A 157 -24.92 10.20 12.96
N GLU A 158 -24.95 10.83 11.78
CA GLU A 158 -25.96 10.54 10.77
C GLU A 158 -25.78 9.14 10.16
N LEU A 159 -24.55 8.73 9.86
CA LEU A 159 -24.27 7.39 9.35
C LEU A 159 -24.64 6.31 10.38
N GLU A 160 -24.39 6.55 11.67
CA GLU A 160 -24.81 5.68 12.77
C GLU A 160 -26.33 5.61 12.89
N LYS A 161 -27.04 6.75 12.87
CA LYS A 161 -28.51 6.80 12.85
C LYS A 161 -29.11 6.08 11.64
N LYS A 162 -28.45 6.16 10.49
CA LYS A 162 -28.84 5.50 9.24
C LYS A 162 -28.38 4.05 9.17
N ASN A 163 -27.67 3.55 10.18
CA ASN A 163 -27.06 2.22 10.22
C ASN A 163 -26.17 1.93 8.99
N ALA A 164 -25.59 2.99 8.41
CA ALA A 164 -24.72 2.99 7.25
C ALA A 164 -23.23 3.09 7.63
N TRP A 165 -22.94 3.01 8.93
CA TRP A 165 -21.59 2.99 9.48
C TRP A 165 -21.19 1.56 9.87
N GLY A 166 -20.15 1.04 9.21
CA GLY A 166 -19.61 -0.30 9.44
C GLY A 166 -20.01 -1.31 8.36
N THR A 167 -19.02 -2.01 7.81
CA THR A 167 -18.91 -3.48 7.86
C THR A 167 -17.89 -3.97 6.82
N THR A 168 -16.98 -4.84 7.26
CA THR A 168 -16.60 -6.02 6.47
C THR A 168 -16.60 -7.24 7.38
N ASP A 169 -17.70 -7.42 8.13
CA ASP A 169 -18.24 -8.68 8.71
C ASP A 169 -19.15 -8.44 9.95
N GLY A 170 -20.26 -7.72 9.75
CA GLY A 170 -21.54 -8.10 10.39
C GLY A 170 -21.77 -7.88 11.90
N LEU A 171 -21.13 -6.95 12.61
CA LEU A 171 -21.63 -6.49 13.92
C LEU A 171 -21.45 -4.97 14.10
N PRO A 172 -22.51 -4.21 14.45
CA PRO A 172 -22.39 -2.81 14.82
C PRO A 172 -21.80 -2.67 16.23
N GLY A 173 -20.91 -1.69 16.42
CA GLY A 173 -20.75 -1.04 17.73
C GLY A 173 -20.22 -1.89 18.88
N SER A 174 -19.25 -2.78 18.67
CA SER A 174 -18.39 -3.20 19.79
C SER A 174 -16.91 -3.17 19.42
N CYS A 175 -16.23 -2.08 19.81
CA CYS A 175 -14.84 -2.19 20.22
C CYS A 175 -14.81 -3.14 21.43
N LYS A 176 -14.80 -4.46 21.19
CA LYS A 176 -14.63 -5.45 22.25
C LYS A 176 -13.32 -5.15 22.96
N ARG A 177 -13.45 -4.63 24.18
CA ARG A 177 -12.58 -4.86 25.36
C ARG A 177 -11.25 -5.56 25.05
N TYR A 178 -10.29 -4.91 24.38
CA TYR A 178 -8.95 -5.48 24.21
C TYR A 178 -8.05 -5.26 25.44
N PHE A 179 -8.50 -4.45 26.42
CA PHE A 179 -7.69 -4.03 27.57
C PHE A 179 -8.19 -4.51 28.94
N LYS A 180 -9.26 -5.31 29.04
CA LYS A 180 -9.81 -5.68 30.37
C LYS A 180 -9.30 -6.99 30.97
N ASP A 181 -8.59 -7.84 30.23
CA ASP A 181 -8.22 -9.18 30.71
C ASP A 181 -6.70 -9.49 30.68
N ARG A 182 -5.82 -8.49 30.81
CA ARG A 182 -4.42 -8.74 31.18
C ARG A 182 -4.21 -8.46 32.67
N LYS A 183 -4.53 -9.45 33.50
CA LYS A 183 -3.91 -9.68 34.81
C LYS A 183 -2.95 -10.86 34.69
#